data_AF-A0A2U0AE28-F1
#
_entry.id   AF-A0A2U0AE28-F1
#
_cell.length_a   1.000
_cell.length_b   1.000
_cell.length_c   1.000
_cell.angle_alpha   90.00
_cell.angle_beta   90.00
_cell.angle_gamma   90.00
#
_symmetry.space_group_name_H-M   'P 1'
#
loop_
_entity.id
_entity.type
_entity.pdbx_description
1 polymer ?
#
loop_
_entity_poly.entity_id
_entity_poly.type
_entity_poly.pdbx_seq_one_letter_code
_entity_poly.pdbx_strand_id
1 'polypeptide(L)'
;MPLNFLSTLLLVACSIGVARAVTFDLPPEGEDVVGQIFTLTTRYEETFSDIARIYDIGYRQMVAANPDVDPWLPGEGSEVVIPQQYVLPPGPRKGLVINLAELRLYYFPEDRPVVITYPIGIGREGWSTPTGETQVIGKKKDPSWTVPESILEEHEAEGDPLPPVVPPGPENPLGNRAIYLGMNGYLLHGTNKPYGVGMRVSHGCIRLYPENVERFFEEIEIGVPVRIVDKPFKAGWLKGELFIQVHPPLAEYVEQRGHNYTELVDAVISKLEQDERRPDWDQLYTIIEQKTGIPMPLFLWQGKAVADGNH
;
A
#
# COMPACT_ATOMS: atom_id res chain seq x y z
N MET A 1 61.42 -23.26 9.08
CA MET A 1 60.28 -23.04 8.16
C MET A 1 59.25 -22.21 8.90
N PRO A 2 59.06 -20.91 8.58
CA PRO A 2 57.98 -20.13 9.18
C PRO A 2 56.69 -20.34 8.37
N LEU A 3 55.61 -20.71 9.06
CA LEU A 3 54.27 -20.83 8.47
C LEU A 3 53.64 -19.43 8.39
N ASN A 4 53.44 -18.93 7.18
CA ASN A 4 52.65 -17.72 6.91
C ASN A 4 51.16 -18.05 7.10
N PHE A 5 50.49 -17.37 8.03
CA PHE A 5 49.03 -17.33 8.10
C PHE A 5 48.51 -16.38 7.02
N LEU A 6 47.95 -16.94 5.95
CA LEU A 6 47.18 -16.19 4.96
C LEU A 6 45.81 -15.84 5.57
N SER A 7 45.61 -14.57 5.90
CA SER A 7 44.28 -14.04 6.23
C SER A 7 43.44 -14.03 4.95
N THR A 8 42.43 -14.90 4.90
CA THR A 8 41.50 -14.96 3.77
C THR A 8 40.40 -13.94 4.03
N LEU A 9 40.46 -12.81 3.33
CA LEU A 9 39.43 -11.78 3.35
C LEU A 9 38.17 -12.34 2.65
N LEU A 10 37.16 -12.72 3.43
CA LEU A 10 35.88 -13.16 2.92
C LEU A 10 35.10 -11.92 2.41
N LEU A 11 35.19 -11.64 1.11
CA LEU A 11 34.33 -10.68 0.44
C LEU A 11 32.90 -11.23 0.44
N VAL A 12 32.07 -10.75 1.38
CA VAL A 12 30.62 -10.92 1.30
C VAL A 12 30.13 -10.00 0.20
N ALA A 13 29.88 -10.56 -0.98
CA ALA A 13 29.19 -9.86 -2.04
C ALA A 13 27.73 -9.64 -1.59
N CYS A 14 27.40 -8.41 -1.19
CA CYS A 14 26.01 -7.97 -1.12
C CYS A 14 25.44 -7.96 -2.54
N SER A 15 24.80 -9.05 -2.95
CA SER A 15 23.90 -9.04 -4.08
C SER A 15 22.76 -8.09 -3.75
N ILE A 16 22.75 -6.92 -4.40
CA ILE A 16 21.61 -5.98 -4.38
C ILE A 16 20.42 -6.75 -4.93
N GLY A 17 19.55 -7.21 -4.03
CA GLY A 17 18.31 -7.87 -4.42
C GLY A 17 17.44 -6.86 -5.14
N VAL A 18 17.00 -7.20 -6.35
CA VAL A 18 15.90 -6.49 -7.01
C VAL A 18 14.73 -6.49 -6.03
N ALA A 19 14.17 -5.32 -5.72
CA ALA A 19 12.97 -5.20 -4.90
C ALA A 19 11.91 -6.14 -5.48
N ARG A 20 11.56 -7.17 -4.71
CA ARG A 20 10.57 -8.17 -5.12
C ARG A 20 9.25 -7.81 -4.48
N ALA A 21 8.20 -7.72 -5.29
CA ALA A 21 6.85 -7.64 -4.77
C ALA A 21 6.58 -8.72 -3.73
N VAL A 22 5.99 -8.31 -2.61
CA VAL A 22 5.88 -9.19 -1.44
C VAL A 22 4.69 -10.12 -1.64
N THR A 23 4.99 -11.41 -1.67
CA THR A 23 4.02 -12.49 -1.77
C THR A 23 3.90 -13.15 -0.40
N PHE A 24 2.68 -13.29 0.09
CA PHE A 24 2.38 -14.00 1.34
C PHE A 24 1.49 -15.18 1.05
N ASP A 25 1.69 -16.30 1.75
CA ASP A 25 0.67 -17.33 1.81
C ASP A 25 -0.62 -16.74 2.38
N LEU A 26 -1.76 -17.17 1.84
CA LEU A 26 -3.03 -16.80 2.45
C LEU A 26 -3.08 -17.36 3.87
N PRO A 27 -3.55 -16.55 4.84
CA PRO A 27 -3.66 -17.03 6.19
C PRO A 27 -4.75 -18.11 6.25
N PRO A 28 -4.70 -19.03 7.23
CA PRO A 28 -5.70 -20.06 7.42
C PRO A 28 -7.13 -19.49 7.44
N GLU A 29 -8.11 -20.34 7.16
CA GLU A 29 -9.52 -19.95 7.27
C GLU A 29 -9.81 -19.38 8.68
N GLY A 30 -10.48 -18.23 8.72
CA GLY A 30 -10.75 -17.50 9.96
C GLY A 30 -9.67 -16.48 10.36
N GLU A 31 -8.47 -16.52 9.77
CA GLU A 31 -7.43 -15.51 9.97
C GLU A 31 -7.37 -14.53 8.79
N ASP A 32 -6.97 -13.29 9.04
CA ASP A 32 -7.00 -12.17 8.09
C ASP A 32 -5.68 -11.39 7.99
N VAL A 33 -4.68 -11.71 8.82
CA VAL A 33 -3.42 -10.95 8.88
C VAL A 33 -2.31 -11.72 8.17
N VAL A 34 -1.56 -11.02 7.33
CA VAL A 34 -0.39 -11.55 6.62
C VAL A 34 0.84 -10.68 6.84
N GLY A 35 2.01 -11.28 6.65
CA GLY A 35 3.29 -10.58 6.74
C GLY A 35 3.76 -10.33 8.16
N GLN A 36 4.73 -9.44 8.30
CA GLN A 36 5.43 -9.19 9.55
C GLN A 36 5.97 -7.77 9.63
N ILE A 37 6.11 -7.28 10.85
CA ILE A 37 6.79 -6.02 11.15
C ILE A 37 8.20 -6.35 11.58
N PHE A 38 9.17 -5.59 11.11
CA PHE A 38 10.56 -5.71 11.54
C PHE A 38 11.23 -4.35 11.52
N THR A 39 12.34 -4.23 12.23
CA THR A 39 13.12 -2.99 12.31
C THR A 39 14.44 -3.16 11.56
N LEU A 40 14.91 -2.06 10.97
CA LEU A 40 16.21 -1.96 10.34
C LEU A 40 17.00 -0.81 10.95
N THR A 41 18.31 -0.96 10.99
CA THR A 41 19.23 0.13 11.32
C THR A 41 19.70 0.79 10.02
N THR A 42 19.46 2.09 9.88
CA THR A 42 19.75 2.85 8.65
C THR A 42 21.24 3.15 8.48
N ARG A 43 21.64 3.32 7.22
CA ARG A 43 22.94 3.86 6.80
C ARG A 43 22.81 5.32 6.40
N TYR A 44 23.92 6.05 6.41
CA TYR A 44 23.93 7.52 6.26
C TYR A 44 23.20 8.04 5.01
N GLU A 45 23.26 7.34 3.88
CA GLU A 45 22.71 7.80 2.60
C GLU A 45 21.28 7.32 2.32
N GLU A 46 20.66 6.54 3.21
CA GLU A 46 19.35 5.94 2.94
C GLU A 46 18.21 6.91 3.22
N THR A 47 17.36 7.17 2.23
CA THR A 47 16.10 7.91 2.44
C THR A 47 14.93 6.94 2.65
N PHE A 48 13.80 7.44 3.17
CA PHE A 48 12.57 6.64 3.23
C PHE A 48 12.10 6.21 1.86
N SER A 49 12.31 6.99 0.80
CA SER A 49 11.95 6.58 -0.56
C SER A 49 12.78 5.38 -1.03
N ASP A 50 14.07 5.33 -0.68
CA ASP A 50 14.96 4.22 -1.05
C ASP A 50 14.60 2.96 -0.27
N ILE A 51 14.45 3.08 1.05
CA ILE A 51 14.04 1.98 1.93
C ILE A 51 12.66 1.46 1.51
N ALA A 52 11.68 2.36 1.30
CA ALA A 52 10.34 2.00 0.85
C ALA A 52 10.38 1.16 -0.42
N ARG A 53 11.15 1.59 -1.42
CA ARG A 53 11.27 0.87 -2.69
C ARG A 53 11.93 -0.50 -2.51
N ILE A 54 13.01 -0.60 -1.73
CA ILE A 54 13.71 -1.87 -1.47
C ILE A 54 12.78 -2.90 -0.81
N TYR A 55 11.96 -2.45 0.15
CA TYR A 55 11.07 -3.31 0.92
C TYR A 55 9.62 -3.35 0.42
N ASP A 56 9.35 -2.78 -0.76
CA ASP A 56 8.04 -2.77 -1.41
C ASP A 56 6.91 -2.16 -0.54
N ILE A 57 7.25 -1.05 0.11
CA ILE A 57 6.38 -0.22 0.94
C ILE A 57 6.09 1.10 0.21
N GLY A 58 4.94 1.71 0.48
CA GLY A 58 4.65 3.05 -0.03
C GLY A 58 5.31 4.14 0.82
N TYR A 59 5.76 5.24 0.22
CA TYR A 59 6.41 6.33 0.97
C TYR A 59 5.58 6.80 2.18
N ARG A 60 4.28 7.06 2.01
CA ARG A 60 3.44 7.49 3.14
C ARG A 60 3.24 6.41 4.21
N GLN A 61 3.33 5.13 3.86
CA GLN A 61 3.30 4.05 4.85
C GLN A 61 4.57 4.07 5.69
N MET A 62 5.74 4.30 5.09
CA MET A 62 7.01 4.47 5.82
C MET A 62 6.97 5.66 6.77
N VAL A 63 6.48 6.82 6.30
CA VAL A 63 6.34 8.03 7.13
C VAL A 63 5.38 7.81 8.29
N ALA A 64 4.21 7.20 8.04
CA ALA A 64 3.22 6.96 9.09
C ALA A 64 3.71 5.98 10.16
N ALA A 65 4.48 4.96 9.77
CA ALA A 65 5.05 3.98 10.68
C ALA A 65 6.22 4.53 11.53
N ASN A 66 6.83 5.64 11.11
CA ASN A 66 8.04 6.20 11.72
C ASN A 66 7.93 7.73 11.91
N PRO A 67 6.99 8.21 12.75
CA PRO A 67 6.69 9.65 12.87
C PRO A 67 7.85 10.48 13.42
N ASP A 68 8.78 9.86 14.17
CA ASP A 68 9.87 10.53 14.86
C ASP A 68 11.20 10.50 14.07
N VAL A 69 11.21 9.94 12.86
CA VAL A 69 12.40 9.81 12.01
C VAL A 69 12.27 10.72 10.80
N ASP A 70 13.32 11.48 10.48
CA ASP A 70 13.35 12.35 9.30
C ASP A 70 13.30 11.48 8.02
N PRO A 71 12.27 11.64 7.15
CA PRO A 71 12.14 10.81 5.94
C PRO A 71 13.22 11.04 4.88
N TRP A 72 13.87 12.20 4.89
CA TRP A 72 14.88 12.59 3.90
C TRP A 72 16.29 12.31 4.37
N LEU A 73 16.52 12.41 5.68
CA LEU A 73 17.79 12.07 6.30
C LEU A 73 17.56 11.34 7.63
N PRO A 74 17.15 10.05 7.59
CA PRO A 74 17.02 9.22 8.78
C PRO A 74 18.27 9.24 9.66
N GLY A 75 19.45 9.37 9.03
CA GLY A 75 20.74 9.36 9.70
C GLY A 75 21.29 7.95 9.88
N GLU A 76 22.60 7.83 10.11
CA GLU A 76 23.22 6.53 10.38
C GLU A 76 22.85 6.03 11.79
N GLY A 77 22.48 4.75 11.90
CA GLY A 77 22.18 4.13 13.20
C GLY A 77 20.74 4.32 13.68
N SER A 78 19.89 5.00 12.91
CA SER A 78 18.47 5.16 13.25
C SER A 78 17.71 3.86 13.05
N GLU A 79 16.83 3.55 14.00
CA GLU A 79 15.96 2.38 13.94
C GLU A 79 14.67 2.75 13.18
N VAL A 80 14.42 2.07 12.07
CA VAL A 80 13.26 2.30 11.20
C VAL A 80 12.41 1.04 11.13
N VAL A 81 11.14 1.18 11.46
CA VAL A 81 10.12 0.15 11.37
C VAL A 81 9.70 -0.03 9.90
N ILE A 82 9.70 -1.28 9.44
CA ILE A 82 9.19 -1.70 8.14
C ILE A 82 7.80 -2.32 8.34
N PRO A 83 6.71 -1.62 7.93
CA PRO A 83 5.34 -2.04 8.19
C PRO A 83 4.85 -3.06 7.14
N GLN A 84 5.52 -4.20 7.01
CA GLN A 84 5.23 -5.24 6.02
C GLN A 84 4.21 -6.29 6.54
N GLN A 85 3.31 -5.87 7.42
CA GLN A 85 2.19 -6.66 7.92
C GLN A 85 0.87 -5.98 7.57
N TYR A 86 -0.11 -6.75 7.13
CA TYR A 86 -1.37 -6.24 6.63
C TYR A 86 -2.54 -7.04 7.17
N VAL A 87 -3.57 -6.34 7.65
CA VAL A 87 -4.92 -6.89 7.73
C VAL A 87 -5.48 -6.89 6.31
N LEU A 88 -5.90 -8.04 5.78
CA LEU A 88 -6.43 -8.12 4.42
C LEU A 88 -7.73 -7.31 4.27
N PRO A 89 -7.97 -6.66 3.11
CA PRO A 89 -9.20 -5.90 2.89
C PRO A 89 -10.45 -6.78 3.06
N PRO A 90 -11.55 -6.23 3.59
CA PRO A 90 -12.79 -6.98 3.76
C PRO A 90 -13.37 -7.42 2.40
N GLY A 91 -14.17 -8.48 2.42
CA GLY A 91 -14.82 -9.05 1.24
C GLY A 91 -14.04 -10.21 0.59
N PRO A 92 -14.38 -10.59 -0.65
CA PRO A 92 -13.76 -11.74 -1.30
C PRO A 92 -12.25 -11.55 -1.52
N ARG A 93 -11.47 -12.59 -1.18
CA ARG A 93 -10.03 -12.73 -1.49
C ARG A 93 -9.85 -13.31 -2.89
N LYS A 94 -10.33 -12.57 -3.89
CA LYS A 94 -10.38 -13.01 -5.29
C LYS A 94 -9.97 -11.89 -6.22
N GLY A 95 -9.17 -12.21 -7.24
CA GLY A 95 -8.77 -11.27 -8.27
C GLY A 95 -7.99 -10.11 -7.69
N LEU A 96 -8.30 -8.90 -8.13
CA LEU A 96 -7.60 -7.69 -7.72
C LEU A 96 -8.43 -6.87 -6.74
N VAL A 97 -7.84 -6.48 -5.61
CA VAL A 97 -8.44 -5.53 -4.67
C VAL A 97 -7.51 -4.33 -4.51
N ILE A 98 -8.01 -3.14 -4.77
CA ILE A 98 -7.27 -1.88 -4.64
C ILE A 98 -7.87 -1.13 -3.45
N ASN A 99 -7.07 -0.91 -2.39
CA ASN A 99 -7.49 -0.11 -1.24
C ASN A 99 -6.85 1.29 -1.33
N LEU A 100 -7.67 2.29 -1.64
CA LEU A 100 -7.21 3.65 -1.90
C LEU A 100 -6.69 4.35 -0.63
N ALA A 101 -7.36 4.19 0.51
CA ALA A 101 -6.91 4.78 1.79
C ALA A 101 -5.53 4.27 2.24
N GLU A 102 -5.24 3.01 1.92
CA GLU A 102 -3.98 2.36 2.27
C GLU A 102 -2.89 2.58 1.21
N LEU A 103 -3.26 3.07 0.02
CA LEU A 103 -2.38 3.16 -1.14
C LEU A 103 -1.73 1.82 -1.46
N ARG A 104 -2.54 0.75 -1.44
CA ARG A 104 -2.06 -0.61 -1.70
C ARG A 104 -3.03 -1.43 -2.54
N LEU A 105 -2.44 -2.30 -3.34
CA LEU A 105 -3.11 -3.25 -4.21
C LEU A 105 -2.79 -4.67 -3.72
N TYR A 106 -3.81 -5.53 -3.74
CA TYR A 106 -3.77 -6.94 -3.36
C TYR A 106 -4.25 -7.79 -4.52
N TYR A 107 -3.41 -8.69 -4.99
CA TYR A 107 -3.75 -9.65 -6.02
C TYR A 107 -3.84 -11.06 -5.43
N PHE A 108 -5.01 -11.66 -5.60
CA PHE A 108 -5.36 -13.02 -5.18
C PHE A 108 -5.47 -13.89 -6.45
N PRO A 109 -4.35 -14.47 -6.91
CA PRO A 109 -4.35 -15.38 -8.05
C PRO A 109 -5.22 -16.62 -7.79
N GLU A 110 -5.92 -17.12 -8.81
CA GLU A 110 -6.84 -18.26 -8.66
C GLU A 110 -6.12 -19.61 -8.57
N ASP A 111 -4.89 -19.71 -9.08
CA ASP A 111 -4.12 -20.94 -9.21
C ASP A 111 -3.32 -21.32 -7.94
N ARG A 112 -3.21 -20.42 -6.96
CA ARG A 112 -2.44 -20.64 -5.74
C ARG A 112 -2.98 -19.83 -4.55
N PRO A 113 -2.92 -20.37 -3.31
CA PRO A 113 -3.46 -19.73 -2.12
C PRO A 113 -2.48 -18.69 -1.56
N VAL A 114 -2.16 -17.67 -2.34
CA VAL A 114 -1.28 -16.56 -1.94
C VAL A 114 -1.97 -15.22 -2.15
N VAL A 115 -1.43 -14.18 -1.52
CA VAL A 115 -1.74 -12.79 -1.82
C VAL A 115 -0.46 -12.05 -2.17
N ILE A 116 -0.46 -11.37 -3.31
CA ILE A 116 0.66 -10.56 -3.77
C ILE A 116 0.26 -9.10 -3.58
N THR A 117 1.08 -8.35 -2.86
CA THR A 117 0.75 -6.96 -2.51
C THR A 117 1.72 -6.00 -3.16
N TYR A 118 1.23 -4.82 -3.52
CA TYR A 118 2.00 -3.78 -4.20
C TYR A 118 1.60 -2.40 -3.66
N PRO A 119 2.55 -1.55 -3.24
CA PRO A 119 2.25 -0.15 -2.96
C PRO A 119 1.88 0.56 -4.26
N ILE A 120 0.96 1.50 -4.18
CA ILE A 120 0.48 2.28 -5.33
C ILE A 120 0.57 3.78 -5.08
N GLY A 121 0.80 4.55 -6.14
CA GLY A 121 0.50 5.97 -6.18
C GLY A 121 -0.86 6.20 -6.83
N ILE A 122 -1.61 7.20 -6.36
CA ILE A 122 -2.93 7.54 -6.92
C ILE A 122 -3.03 9.03 -7.26
N GLY A 123 -4.19 9.42 -7.79
CA GLY A 123 -4.51 10.80 -8.12
C GLY A 123 -4.37 11.75 -6.92
N ARG A 124 -3.90 12.98 -7.20
CA ARG A 124 -4.08 14.10 -6.28
C ARG A 124 -5.58 14.36 -6.06
N GLU A 125 -5.89 15.12 -5.03
CA GLU A 125 -7.27 15.53 -4.75
C GLU A 125 -7.91 16.22 -5.97
N GLY A 126 -9.19 15.93 -6.22
CA GLY A 126 -9.88 16.34 -7.45
C GLY A 126 -9.67 15.42 -8.66
N TRP A 127 -8.74 14.47 -8.58
CA TRP A 127 -8.46 13.45 -9.59
C TRP A 127 -8.62 12.03 -9.03
N SER A 128 -9.55 11.84 -8.09
CA SER A 128 -9.66 10.60 -7.34
C SER A 128 -10.06 9.42 -8.22
N THR A 129 -9.47 8.25 -7.94
CA THR A 129 -9.92 6.99 -8.52
C THR A 129 -11.26 6.61 -7.86
N PRO A 130 -12.33 6.37 -8.62
CA PRO A 130 -13.61 6.04 -8.04
C PRO A 130 -13.61 4.60 -7.50
N THR A 131 -14.37 4.39 -6.43
CA THR A 131 -14.60 3.05 -5.87
C THR A 131 -15.64 2.29 -6.70
N GLY A 132 -15.62 0.96 -6.59
CA GLY A 132 -16.56 0.09 -7.28
C GLY A 132 -15.93 -1.19 -7.83
N GLU A 133 -16.68 -1.88 -8.67
CA GLU A 133 -16.26 -3.13 -9.31
C GLU A 133 -16.01 -2.90 -10.81
N THR A 134 -14.96 -3.53 -11.32
CA THR A 134 -14.58 -3.53 -12.73
C THR A 134 -13.78 -4.81 -13.03
N GLN A 135 -13.05 -4.83 -14.15
CA GLN A 135 -12.17 -5.94 -14.52
C GLN A 135 -10.98 -5.43 -15.32
N VAL A 136 -9.94 -6.26 -15.44
CA VAL A 136 -8.87 -6.02 -16.40
C VAL A 136 -9.42 -6.27 -17.81
N ILE A 137 -9.34 -5.29 -18.70
CA ILE A 137 -9.88 -5.39 -20.08
C ILE A 137 -8.79 -5.45 -21.14
N GLY A 138 -7.54 -5.13 -20.79
CA GLY A 138 -6.46 -5.07 -21.75
C GLY A 138 -5.11 -4.81 -21.10
N LYS A 139 -4.06 -5.08 -21.85
CA LYS A 139 -2.67 -4.95 -21.43
C LYS A 139 -1.85 -4.45 -22.61
N LYS A 140 -0.98 -3.46 -22.39
CA LYS A 140 -0.07 -2.93 -23.42
C LYS A 140 1.35 -2.81 -22.87
N LYS A 141 2.27 -3.41 -23.60
CA LYS A 141 3.71 -3.21 -23.42
C LYS A 141 4.12 -1.92 -24.13
N ASP A 142 5.02 -1.16 -23.52
CA ASP A 142 5.59 0.08 -24.04
C ASP A 142 4.49 1.03 -24.56
N PRO A 143 3.56 1.47 -23.67
CA PRO A 143 2.44 2.31 -24.09
C PRO A 143 2.92 3.71 -24.47
N SER A 144 2.37 4.28 -25.54
CA SER A 144 2.35 5.73 -25.73
C SER A 144 1.37 6.36 -24.74
N TRP A 145 1.67 7.56 -24.25
CA TRP A 145 0.75 8.33 -23.42
C TRP A 145 0.12 9.45 -24.25
N THR A 146 -1.18 9.34 -24.50
CA THR A 146 -1.97 10.46 -25.02
C THR A 146 -2.30 11.38 -23.83
N VAL A 147 -1.79 12.60 -23.86
CA VAL A 147 -1.93 13.54 -22.76
C VAL A 147 -3.39 14.01 -22.71
N PRO A 148 -4.10 13.87 -21.57
CA PRO A 148 -5.43 14.45 -21.40
C PRO A 148 -5.42 15.96 -21.64
N GLU A 149 -6.48 16.48 -22.25
CA GLU A 149 -6.61 17.91 -22.58
C GLU A 149 -6.37 18.81 -21.36
N SER A 150 -6.95 18.45 -20.21
CA SER A 150 -6.78 19.18 -18.95
C SER A 150 -5.32 19.29 -18.50
N ILE A 151 -4.47 18.31 -18.83
CA ILE A 151 -3.05 18.34 -18.48
C ILE A 151 -2.28 19.21 -19.48
N LEU A 152 -2.67 19.19 -20.77
CA LEU A 152 -2.11 20.12 -21.76
C LEU A 152 -2.40 21.57 -21.34
N GLU A 153 -3.64 21.88 -20.98
CA GLU A 153 -4.05 23.21 -20.50
C GLU A 153 -3.29 23.65 -19.24
N GLU A 154 -3.13 22.76 -18.24
CA GLU A 154 -2.36 23.04 -17.02
C GLU A 154 -0.89 23.38 -17.34
N HIS A 155 -0.24 22.56 -18.16
CA HIS A 155 1.16 22.73 -18.54
C HIS A 155 1.40 23.97 -19.42
N GLU A 156 0.46 24.30 -20.32
CA GLU A 156 0.49 25.55 -21.08
C GLU A 156 0.39 26.78 -20.17
N ALA A 157 -0.50 26.74 -19.17
CA ALA A 157 -0.67 27.83 -18.21
C ALA A 157 0.57 28.03 -17.30
N GLU A 158 1.29 26.95 -17.00
CA GLU A 158 2.54 26.98 -16.23
C GLU A 158 3.77 27.38 -17.07
N GLY A 159 3.62 27.49 -18.40
CA GLY A 159 4.71 27.86 -19.31
C GLY A 159 5.67 26.73 -19.68
N ASP A 160 5.26 25.46 -19.47
CA ASP A 160 6.00 24.25 -19.81
C ASP A 160 5.15 23.30 -20.69
N PRO A 161 4.87 23.67 -21.96
CA PRO A 161 3.91 22.96 -22.80
C PRO A 161 4.37 21.52 -23.11
N LEU A 162 3.44 20.57 -22.99
CA LEU A 162 3.66 19.17 -23.31
C LEU A 162 3.24 18.82 -24.75
N PRO A 163 3.90 17.85 -25.40
CA PRO A 163 3.39 17.30 -26.64
C PRO A 163 2.08 16.53 -26.38
N PRO A 164 1.12 16.50 -27.34
CA PRO A 164 -0.16 15.80 -27.17
C PRO A 164 -0.01 14.28 -27.02
N VAL A 165 1.13 13.74 -27.47
CA VAL A 165 1.48 12.33 -27.32
C VAL A 165 2.93 12.21 -26.88
N VAL A 166 3.17 11.50 -25.79
CA VAL A 166 4.50 11.08 -25.36
C VAL A 166 4.75 9.65 -25.86
N PRO A 167 5.78 9.41 -26.68
CA PRO A 167 6.07 8.08 -27.20
C PRO A 167 6.58 7.14 -26.08
N PRO A 168 6.64 5.83 -26.33
CA PRO A 168 7.27 4.90 -25.40
C PRO A 168 8.74 5.25 -25.18
N GLY A 169 9.23 5.14 -23.93
CA GLY A 169 10.62 5.43 -23.58
C GLY A 169 10.79 5.79 -22.10
N PRO A 170 12.04 6.05 -21.65
CA PRO A 170 12.34 6.36 -20.25
C PRO A 170 11.59 7.60 -19.71
N GLU A 171 11.29 8.56 -20.58
CA GLU A 171 10.58 9.79 -20.22
C GLU A 171 9.06 9.63 -20.18
N ASN A 172 8.52 8.47 -20.57
CA ASN A 172 7.09 8.25 -20.57
C ASN A 172 6.56 8.05 -19.14
N PRO A 173 5.63 8.88 -18.66
CA PRO A 173 5.13 8.79 -17.28
C PRO A 173 4.26 7.56 -17.02
N LEU A 174 3.83 6.84 -18.07
CA LEU A 174 3.18 5.53 -17.92
C LEU A 174 4.18 4.39 -17.64
N GLY A 175 5.48 4.65 -17.78
CA GLY A 175 6.50 3.61 -17.77
C GLY A 175 6.35 2.68 -18.98
N ASN A 176 6.76 1.41 -18.82
CA ASN A 176 6.85 0.44 -19.92
C ASN A 176 5.73 -0.60 -19.95
N ARG A 177 4.78 -0.55 -19.01
CA ARG A 177 3.63 -1.45 -18.93
C ARG A 177 2.38 -0.67 -18.53
N ALA A 178 1.27 -0.99 -19.18
CA ALA A 178 -0.06 -0.50 -18.85
C ALA A 178 -1.06 -1.67 -18.81
N ILE A 179 -1.91 -1.69 -17.79
CA ILE A 179 -3.00 -2.64 -17.58
C ILE A 179 -4.29 -1.81 -17.50
N TYR A 180 -5.17 -2.00 -18.48
CA TYR A 180 -6.38 -1.22 -18.63
C TYR A 180 -7.53 -1.82 -17.81
N LEU A 181 -8.25 -0.96 -17.12
CA LEU A 181 -9.46 -1.33 -16.39
C LEU A 181 -10.70 -1.08 -17.24
N GLY A 182 -11.77 -1.83 -16.99
CA GLY A 182 -13.10 -1.64 -17.59
C GLY A 182 -13.81 -0.36 -17.15
N MET A 183 -13.05 0.64 -16.74
CA MET A 183 -13.50 1.93 -16.25
C MET A 183 -12.80 3.00 -17.07
N ASN A 184 -13.58 3.88 -17.71
CA ASN A 184 -13.06 4.80 -18.72
C ASN A 184 -11.96 5.70 -18.14
N GLY A 185 -10.79 5.73 -18.80
CA GLY A 185 -9.66 6.57 -18.40
C GLY A 185 -8.77 6.03 -17.28
N TYR A 186 -9.08 4.89 -16.66
CA TYR A 186 -8.28 4.33 -15.56
C TYR A 186 -7.43 3.13 -16.00
N LEU A 187 -6.16 3.17 -15.63
CA LEU A 187 -5.22 2.08 -15.83
C LEU A 187 -4.26 1.96 -14.65
N LEU A 188 -3.70 0.76 -14.49
CA LEU A 188 -2.54 0.50 -13.66
C LEU A 188 -1.30 0.56 -14.56
N HIS A 189 -0.28 1.30 -14.14
CA HIS A 189 0.91 1.49 -14.96
C HIS A 189 2.17 1.70 -14.12
N GLY A 190 3.33 1.69 -14.78
CA GLY A 190 4.61 2.01 -14.14
C GLY A 190 4.76 3.51 -13.89
N THR A 191 5.98 3.99 -13.72
CA THR A 191 6.24 5.43 -13.63
C THR A 191 7.70 5.69 -13.91
N ASN A 192 8.02 6.81 -14.55
CA ASN A 192 9.40 7.32 -14.61
C ASN A 192 9.81 8.09 -13.34
N LYS A 193 8.86 8.30 -12.42
CA LYS A 193 9.05 8.98 -11.12
C LYS A 193 8.67 8.02 -9.98
N PRO A 194 9.51 7.01 -9.66
CA PRO A 194 9.18 5.97 -8.69
C PRO A 194 9.02 6.51 -7.26
N TYR A 195 9.67 7.62 -6.92
CA TYR A 195 9.51 8.29 -5.62
C TYR A 195 8.07 8.74 -5.33
N GLY A 196 7.19 8.82 -6.35
CA GLY A 196 5.77 9.13 -6.18
C GLY A 196 4.88 7.95 -5.79
N VAL A 197 5.41 6.72 -5.69
CA VAL A 197 4.64 5.54 -5.27
C VAL A 197 4.40 5.60 -3.75
N GLY A 198 3.18 5.26 -3.34
CA GLY A 198 2.72 5.50 -1.96
C GLY A 198 2.41 6.97 -1.67
N MET A 199 2.19 7.79 -2.71
CA MET A 199 1.75 9.18 -2.61
C MET A 199 0.55 9.47 -3.52
N ARG A 200 -0.05 10.65 -3.33
CA ARG A 200 -1.18 11.17 -4.12
C ARG A 200 -0.68 12.26 -5.08
N VAL A 201 -0.05 11.86 -6.18
CA VAL A 201 0.71 12.77 -7.06
C VAL A 201 0.41 12.56 -8.55
N SER A 202 -0.56 11.72 -8.91
CA SER A 202 -0.95 11.53 -10.30
C SER A 202 -2.17 12.39 -10.67
N HIS A 203 -2.50 12.44 -11.95
CA HIS A 203 -3.76 12.98 -12.47
C HIS A 203 -4.84 11.89 -12.62
N GLY A 204 -4.82 10.89 -11.72
CA GLY A 204 -5.94 9.95 -11.52
C GLY A 204 -5.69 8.48 -11.85
N CYS A 205 -4.58 8.17 -12.53
CA CYS A 205 -4.18 6.79 -12.78
C CYS A 205 -3.44 6.16 -11.58
N ILE A 206 -3.42 4.82 -11.53
CA ILE A 206 -2.79 4.04 -10.47
C ILE A 206 -1.36 3.68 -10.89
N ARG A 207 -0.38 4.18 -10.13
CA ARG A 207 1.06 3.98 -10.39
C ARG A 207 1.61 2.88 -9.52
N LEU A 208 2.37 1.96 -10.11
CA LEU A 208 3.20 1.00 -9.41
C LEU A 208 4.68 1.35 -9.61
N TYR A 209 5.55 0.82 -8.77
CA TYR A 209 6.99 0.82 -9.07
C TYR A 209 7.26 0.13 -10.43
N PRO A 210 8.27 0.56 -11.19
CA PRO A 210 8.60 -0.03 -12.49
C PRO A 210 8.76 -1.56 -12.44
N GLU A 211 9.55 -2.06 -11.49
CA GLU A 211 9.78 -3.48 -11.25
C GLU A 211 8.49 -4.25 -10.90
N ASN A 212 7.58 -3.59 -10.19
CA ASN A 212 6.31 -4.16 -9.77
C ASN A 212 5.33 -4.26 -10.93
N VAL A 213 5.18 -3.21 -11.74
CA VAL A 213 4.28 -3.27 -12.90
C VAL A 213 4.78 -4.28 -13.92
N GLU A 214 6.09 -4.43 -14.10
CA GLU A 214 6.66 -5.43 -15.01
C GLU A 214 6.27 -6.84 -14.59
N ARG A 215 6.48 -7.19 -13.33
CA ARG A 215 6.09 -8.49 -12.79
C ARG A 215 4.58 -8.69 -12.85
N PHE A 216 3.83 -7.73 -12.32
CA PHE A 216 2.37 -7.82 -12.23
C PHE A 216 1.75 -7.92 -13.63
N PHE A 217 2.32 -7.24 -14.62
CA PHE A 217 1.91 -7.37 -16.01
C PHE A 217 2.09 -8.78 -16.53
N GLU A 218 3.12 -9.54 -16.17
CA GLU A 218 3.22 -10.94 -16.62
C GLU A 218 2.24 -11.86 -15.88
N GLU A 219 1.96 -11.57 -14.60
CA GLU A 219 1.10 -12.41 -13.75
C GLU A 219 -0.40 -12.21 -14.00
N ILE A 220 -0.88 -10.98 -14.22
CA ILE A 220 -2.32 -10.73 -14.29
C ILE A 220 -2.93 -11.01 -15.67
N GLU A 221 -4.06 -11.70 -15.68
CA GLU A 221 -4.81 -12.02 -16.90
C GLU A 221 -5.90 -11.00 -17.22
N ILE A 222 -6.27 -10.91 -18.50
CA ILE A 222 -7.46 -10.16 -18.93
C ILE A 222 -8.70 -10.89 -18.44
N GLY A 223 -9.68 -10.15 -17.92
CA GLY A 223 -10.90 -10.68 -17.32
C GLY A 223 -10.83 -10.86 -15.81
N VAL A 224 -9.66 -10.68 -15.18
CA VAL A 224 -9.54 -10.70 -13.72
C VAL A 224 -10.44 -9.62 -13.11
N PRO A 225 -11.35 -9.98 -12.18
CA PRO A 225 -12.22 -9.01 -11.53
C PRO A 225 -11.40 -8.08 -10.64
N VAL A 226 -11.79 -6.81 -10.62
CA VAL A 226 -11.13 -5.74 -9.86
C VAL A 226 -12.14 -5.07 -8.95
N ARG A 227 -11.82 -4.98 -7.67
CA ARG A 227 -12.62 -4.28 -6.67
C ARG A 227 -11.81 -3.13 -6.09
N ILE A 228 -12.27 -1.90 -6.32
CA ILE A 228 -11.65 -0.68 -5.81
C ILE A 228 -12.45 -0.25 -4.58
N VAL A 229 -11.79 -0.24 -3.44
CA VAL A 229 -12.37 0.14 -2.15
C VAL A 229 -11.62 1.30 -1.52
N ASP A 230 -12.31 1.98 -0.62
CA ASP A 230 -11.74 2.97 0.26
C ASP A 230 -12.00 2.48 1.69
N LYS A 231 -11.00 1.82 2.28
CA LYS A 231 -11.06 1.23 3.62
C LYS A 231 -9.88 1.71 4.46
N PRO A 232 -10.00 2.90 5.09
CA PRO A 232 -8.98 3.42 6.00
C PRO A 232 -8.87 2.59 7.29
N PHE A 233 -9.96 1.92 7.67
CA PHE A 233 -10.03 1.08 8.85
C PHE A 233 -10.25 -0.37 8.44
N LYS A 234 -9.42 -1.27 8.94
CA LYS A 234 -9.55 -2.71 8.74
C LYS A 234 -9.40 -3.43 10.07
N ALA A 235 -10.17 -4.49 10.25
CA ALA A 235 -10.08 -5.39 11.39
C ALA A 235 -9.97 -6.83 10.90
N GLY A 236 -9.24 -7.68 11.61
CA GLY A 236 -9.04 -9.06 11.21
C GLY A 236 -8.35 -9.90 12.27
N TRP A 237 -8.56 -11.21 12.23
CA TRP A 237 -8.05 -12.12 13.24
C TRP A 237 -6.64 -12.63 12.90
N LEU A 238 -5.82 -12.84 13.93
CA LEU A 238 -4.56 -13.55 13.87
C LEU A 238 -4.38 -14.35 15.15
N LYS A 239 -4.33 -15.69 15.06
CA LYS A 239 -4.09 -16.57 16.22
C LYS A 239 -5.00 -16.31 17.43
N GLY A 240 -6.27 -15.94 17.18
CA GLY A 240 -7.28 -15.70 18.22
C GLY A 240 -7.30 -14.28 18.81
N GLU A 241 -6.38 -13.41 18.36
CA GLU A 241 -6.34 -11.98 18.69
C GLU A 241 -6.92 -11.15 17.53
N LEU A 242 -7.71 -10.13 17.88
CA LEU A 242 -8.27 -9.21 16.89
C LEU A 242 -7.26 -8.10 16.61
N PHE A 243 -6.86 -7.92 15.36
CA PHE A 243 -5.97 -6.84 14.94
C PHE A 243 -6.77 -5.75 14.24
N ILE A 244 -6.38 -4.50 14.50
CA ILE A 244 -6.90 -3.31 13.84
C ILE A 244 -5.77 -2.63 13.09
N GLN A 245 -6.03 -2.24 11.85
CA GLN A 245 -5.12 -1.46 11.04
C GLN A 245 -5.80 -0.17 10.61
N VAL A 246 -5.18 0.96 10.94
CA VAL A 246 -5.73 2.30 10.70
C VAL A 246 -4.80 3.11 9.82
N HIS A 247 -5.33 3.58 8.69
CA HIS A 247 -4.68 4.51 7.78
C HIS A 247 -5.39 5.88 7.81
N PRO A 248 -4.67 6.98 7.53
CA PRO A 248 -5.30 8.27 7.33
C PRO A 248 -6.35 8.21 6.20
N PRO A 249 -7.60 8.64 6.43
CA PRO A 249 -8.60 8.70 5.38
C PRO A 249 -8.22 9.72 4.29
N LEU A 250 -8.74 9.52 3.09
CA LEU A 250 -8.57 10.46 1.98
C LEU A 250 -9.42 11.72 2.22
N ALA A 251 -8.83 12.91 2.04
CA ALA A 251 -9.43 14.20 2.38
C ALA A 251 -10.84 14.40 1.76
N GLU A 252 -10.99 14.10 0.48
CA GLU A 252 -12.26 14.22 -0.24
C GLU A 252 -13.37 13.31 0.31
N TYR A 253 -13.01 12.19 0.93
CA TYR A 253 -13.95 11.28 1.57
C TYR A 253 -14.26 11.72 3.01
N VAL A 254 -13.34 12.39 3.70
CA VAL A 254 -13.59 13.02 5.00
C VAL A 254 -14.58 14.18 4.86
N GLU A 255 -14.43 15.02 3.84
CA GLU A 255 -15.36 16.13 3.58
C GLU A 255 -16.78 15.64 3.29
N GLN A 256 -16.92 14.50 2.61
CA GLN A 256 -18.21 13.90 2.28
C GLN A 256 -18.86 13.14 3.45
N ARG A 257 -18.06 12.42 4.25
CA ARG A 257 -18.55 11.50 5.30
C ARG A 257 -18.54 12.11 6.71
N GLY A 258 -17.83 13.21 6.93
CA GLY A 258 -17.52 13.75 8.25
C GLY A 258 -16.52 12.89 9.02
N HIS A 259 -16.09 13.35 10.20
CA HIS A 259 -15.21 12.59 11.10
C HIS A 259 -15.99 11.53 11.88
N ASN A 260 -16.62 10.58 11.19
CA ASN A 260 -17.38 9.54 11.88
C ASN A 260 -16.61 8.22 11.92
N TYR A 261 -16.33 7.75 13.13
CA TYR A 261 -15.70 6.46 13.40
C TYR A 261 -16.65 5.26 13.16
N THR A 262 -17.87 5.47 12.68
CA THR A 262 -18.81 4.39 12.32
C THR A 262 -18.15 3.31 11.46
N GLU A 263 -17.39 3.67 10.43
CA GLU A 263 -16.74 2.65 9.58
C GLU A 263 -15.73 1.77 10.34
N LEU A 264 -15.04 2.33 11.33
CA LEU A 264 -14.15 1.57 12.19
C LEU A 264 -14.95 0.67 13.12
N VAL A 265 -15.97 1.22 13.80
CA VAL A 265 -16.85 0.44 14.68
C VAL A 265 -17.45 -0.73 13.89
N ASP A 266 -17.93 -0.48 12.67
CA ASP A 266 -18.45 -1.52 11.77
C ASP A 266 -17.38 -2.56 11.42
N ALA A 267 -16.14 -2.13 11.14
CA ALA A 267 -15.03 -3.05 10.89
C ALA A 267 -14.76 -3.96 12.10
N VAL A 268 -14.79 -3.42 13.32
CA VAL A 268 -14.60 -4.20 14.56
C VAL A 268 -15.79 -5.12 14.83
N ILE A 269 -17.01 -4.57 14.86
CA ILE A 269 -18.22 -5.29 15.24
C ILE A 269 -18.54 -6.40 14.25
N SER A 270 -18.31 -6.21 12.95
CA SER A 270 -18.48 -7.28 11.95
C SER A 270 -17.58 -8.49 12.19
N LYS A 271 -16.43 -8.31 12.86
CA LYS A 271 -15.54 -9.42 13.26
C LYS A 271 -15.97 -10.09 14.57
N LEU A 272 -16.81 -9.44 15.36
CA LEU A 272 -17.28 -9.90 16.66
C LEU A 272 -18.72 -10.45 16.63
N GLU A 273 -19.38 -10.57 15.47
CA GLU A 273 -20.78 -11.02 15.38
C GLU A 273 -21.06 -12.35 16.09
N GLN A 274 -20.07 -13.25 16.12
CA GLN A 274 -20.14 -14.57 16.76
C GLN A 274 -19.25 -14.67 18.01
N ASP A 275 -18.68 -13.55 18.45
CA ASP A 275 -17.77 -13.47 19.59
C ASP A 275 -18.46 -12.75 20.76
N GLU A 276 -18.52 -13.39 21.92
CA GLU A 276 -19.14 -12.80 23.11
C GLU A 276 -18.25 -11.75 23.80
N ARG A 277 -16.98 -11.65 23.40
CA ARG A 277 -16.04 -10.67 23.92
C ARG A 277 -16.38 -9.28 23.40
N ARG A 278 -16.02 -8.27 24.19
CA ARG A 278 -16.21 -6.86 23.82
C ARG A 278 -14.87 -6.17 23.63
N PRO A 279 -14.76 -5.22 22.68
CA PRO A 279 -13.53 -4.51 22.42
C PRO A 279 -13.24 -3.46 23.49
N ASP A 280 -11.96 -3.26 23.75
CA ASP A 280 -11.46 -2.12 24.50
C ASP A 280 -11.57 -0.84 23.66
N TRP A 281 -12.61 -0.05 23.93
CA TRP A 281 -12.87 1.17 23.18
C TRP A 281 -11.82 2.26 23.41
N ASP A 282 -11.23 2.35 24.60
CA ASP A 282 -10.21 3.36 24.92
C ASP A 282 -8.90 3.05 24.17
N GLN A 283 -8.54 1.76 24.11
CA GLN A 283 -7.44 1.31 23.27
C GLN A 283 -7.72 1.59 21.79
N LEU A 284 -8.94 1.32 21.33
CA LEU A 284 -9.33 1.59 19.94
C LEU A 284 -9.15 3.08 19.59
N TYR A 285 -9.60 4.00 20.45
CA TYR A 285 -9.39 5.44 20.26
C TYR A 285 -7.91 5.81 20.19
N THR A 286 -7.07 5.20 21.03
CA THR A 286 -5.62 5.43 21.00
C THR A 286 -5.01 5.01 19.66
N ILE A 287 -5.39 3.82 19.13
CA ILE A 287 -4.93 3.33 17.83
C ILE A 287 -5.36 4.28 16.70
N ILE A 288 -6.58 4.81 16.78
CA ILE A 288 -7.11 5.79 15.81
C ILE A 288 -6.31 7.08 15.81
N GLU A 289 -5.89 7.59 16.96
CA GLU A 289 -5.15 8.85 17.00
C GLU A 289 -3.76 8.70 16.38
N GLN A 290 -3.13 7.54 16.55
CA GLN A 290 -1.80 7.26 16.03
C GLN A 290 -1.76 7.10 14.50
N LYS A 291 -2.75 6.44 13.88
CA LYS A 291 -2.86 6.23 12.42
C LYS A 291 -1.57 5.75 11.74
N THR A 292 -0.80 4.90 12.42
CA THR A 292 0.53 4.46 11.96
C THR A 292 0.47 3.58 10.70
N GLY A 293 -0.71 3.06 10.36
CA GLY A 293 -0.86 2.06 9.29
C GLY A 293 -0.34 0.68 9.68
N ILE A 294 0.13 0.49 10.91
CA ILE A 294 0.63 -0.79 11.42
C ILE A 294 -0.55 -1.56 12.05
N PRO A 295 -0.74 -2.86 11.75
CA PRO A 295 -1.70 -3.68 12.48
C PRO A 295 -1.35 -3.77 13.98
N MET A 296 -2.30 -3.42 14.84
CA MET A 296 -2.15 -3.46 16.29
C MET A 296 -3.21 -4.39 16.91
N PRO A 297 -2.86 -5.23 17.91
CA PRO A 297 -3.83 -6.05 18.60
C PRO A 297 -4.80 -5.17 19.41
N LEU A 298 -6.08 -5.46 19.29
CA LEU A 298 -7.16 -4.89 20.09
C LEU A 298 -7.55 -5.89 21.18
N PHE A 299 -7.42 -5.47 22.43
CA PHE A 299 -7.79 -6.26 23.57
C PHE A 299 -9.30 -6.46 23.62
N LEU A 300 -9.69 -7.70 23.92
CA LEU A 300 -11.07 -8.14 24.02
C LEU A 300 -11.31 -8.74 25.42
N TRP A 301 -12.36 -8.32 26.11
CA TRP A 301 -12.70 -8.85 27.44
C TRP A 301 -13.97 -9.71 27.44
N GLN A 302 -14.03 -10.71 28.32
CA GLN A 302 -15.24 -11.48 28.62
C GLN A 302 -15.91 -10.93 29.88
N GLY A 303 -17.08 -10.27 29.77
CA GLY A 303 -17.84 -9.81 30.93
C GLY A 303 -18.84 -8.68 30.67
N LYS A 304 -19.82 -8.51 31.59
CA LYS A 304 -20.71 -7.33 31.61
C LYS A 304 -19.84 -6.10 31.86
N ALA A 305 -19.87 -5.12 30.96
CA ALA A 305 -19.22 -3.84 31.17
C ALA A 305 -19.68 -3.26 32.52
N VAL A 306 -18.72 -2.83 33.34
CA VAL A 306 -18.97 -1.84 34.38
C VAL A 306 -19.44 -0.60 33.64
N ALA A 307 -20.74 -0.34 33.67
CA ALA A 307 -21.23 1.01 33.52
C ALA A 307 -20.72 1.76 34.76
N ASP A 308 -19.75 2.63 34.57
CA ASP A 308 -19.67 3.95 35.21
C ASP A 308 -18.29 4.57 34.95
N GLY A 309 -18.31 5.74 34.33
CA GLY A 309 -17.13 6.52 34.03
C GLY A 309 -17.53 7.89 33.50
N ASN A 310 -18.26 8.65 34.31
CA ASN A 310 -18.22 10.12 34.24
C ASN A 310 -16.76 10.56 34.06
N HIS A 311 -16.44 11.27 32.99
CA HIS A 311 -15.63 12.50 32.99
C HIS A 311 -15.85 13.28 31.70
#